data_AF-L8GEK7-F1
#
_entry.id   AF-L8GEK7-F1
#
_cell.length_a   1.000
_cell.length_b   1.000
_cell.length_c   1.000
_cell.angle_alpha   90.00
_cell.angle_beta   90.00
_cell.angle_gamma   90.00
#
_symmetry.space_group_name_H-M   'P 1'
#
loop_
_entity.id
_entity.type
_entity.pdbx_description
1 polymer ?
#
loop_
_entity_poly.entity_id
_entity_poly.type
_entity_poly.pdbx_seq_one_letter_code
_entity_poly.pdbx_strand_id
1 'polypeptide(L)'
;MTAEEEGKDTAASAAKGKDTRRRRHNQGNREEPYLPLSAGLTAEWELVKEYFGIKESFPEQQLMARGEGSPRIYFLSSAVSNVLWRNTSRFSKVVNTGIRMLVKHAPPDAKCHYRPCQEGLEWLYPYMTKRLVTVSFDDMAKLILEDTPFMTSFTPETQAQLEPLGSPMLACGWKARTSAHLLVDKHARKSWSFLFSLKPAETTATTSTAVAGEATTTAESSSVATTSSSEAGSTDQ
;
A
#
# COMPACT_ATOMS: atom_id res chain seq x y z
N MET A 1 -65.68 40.53 52.24
CA MET A 1 -66.98 40.47 51.53
C MET A 1 -66.68 40.38 50.04
N THR A 2 -67.46 39.56 49.30
CA THR A 2 -67.58 39.54 47.81
C THR A 2 -66.26 39.47 47.00
N ALA A 3 -65.81 38.36 46.41
CA ALA A 3 -66.46 37.32 45.56
C ALA A 3 -66.76 37.76 44.11
N GLU A 4 -66.76 36.78 43.20
CA GLU A 4 -66.83 36.78 41.70
C GLU A 4 -65.42 36.66 41.06
N GLU A 5 -64.97 35.53 40.47
CA GLU A 5 -65.52 34.60 39.44
C GLU A 5 -65.75 35.28 38.07
N GLU A 6 -65.49 34.69 36.89
CA GLU A 6 -65.08 33.33 36.45
C GLU A 6 -64.16 33.48 35.19
N GLY A 7 -63.42 32.49 34.67
CA GLY A 7 -63.86 31.49 33.66
C GLY A 7 -64.06 32.07 32.23
N LYS A 8 -63.77 31.42 31.09
CA LYS A 8 -63.08 30.17 30.70
C LYS A 8 -63.02 30.13 29.14
N ASP A 9 -62.13 29.33 28.52
CA ASP A 9 -62.16 28.88 27.09
C ASP A 9 -61.99 29.98 25.98
N THR A 10 -61.47 29.77 24.76
CA THR A 10 -60.91 28.61 24.00
C THR A 10 -60.01 29.09 22.82
N ALA A 11 -59.44 28.14 22.04
CA ALA A 11 -59.01 28.27 20.62
C ALA A 11 -57.57 28.77 20.27
N ALA A 12 -56.63 27.83 20.32
CA ALA A 12 -55.75 27.36 19.22
C ALA A 12 -55.04 28.33 18.22
N SER A 13 -53.78 27.95 17.93
CA SER A 13 -53.00 28.20 16.70
C SER A 13 -52.28 29.56 16.53
N ALA A 14 -50.94 29.56 16.68
CA ALA A 14 -50.03 29.58 15.53
C ALA A 14 -48.55 29.44 15.93
N ALA A 15 -47.82 28.64 15.16
CA ALA A 15 -46.43 28.25 15.33
C ALA A 15 -45.39 29.37 15.55
N LYS A 16 -44.37 29.08 16.39
CA LYS A 16 -42.94 29.25 16.06
C LYS A 16 -42.01 28.59 17.09
N GLY A 17 -41.85 27.27 17.00
CA GLY A 17 -40.65 26.63 17.50
C GLY A 17 -39.45 27.10 16.68
N LYS A 18 -38.54 27.87 17.28
CA LYS A 18 -37.28 28.27 16.62
C LYS A 18 -36.35 27.07 16.60
N ASP A 19 -36.47 26.24 15.56
CA ASP A 19 -35.51 25.16 15.29
C ASP A 19 -34.13 25.75 15.02
N THR A 20 -33.27 25.76 16.03
CA THR A 20 -31.87 26.16 15.95
C THR A 20 -30.97 25.00 15.50
N ARG A 21 -31.49 24.09 14.66
CA ARG A 21 -30.66 23.19 13.85
C ARG A 21 -29.71 23.97 12.95
N ARG A 22 -28.54 24.24 13.52
CA ARG A 22 -27.24 24.43 12.88
C ARG A 22 -27.32 24.33 11.35
N ARG A 23 -27.43 25.50 10.70
CA ARG A 23 -26.77 25.66 9.39
C ARG A 23 -25.26 25.55 9.64
N ARG A 24 -24.78 24.31 9.76
CA ARG A 24 -23.39 23.97 9.44
C ARG A 24 -23.25 24.41 7.99
N HIS A 25 -22.67 25.60 7.80
CA HIS A 25 -22.31 26.08 6.48
C HIS A 25 -21.38 25.01 5.92
N ASN A 26 -21.87 24.26 4.93
CA ASN A 26 -21.13 23.17 4.35
C ASN A 26 -20.00 23.84 3.55
N GLN A 27 -18.86 24.07 4.20
CA GLN A 27 -17.59 24.40 3.54
C GLN A 27 -17.19 23.14 2.76
N GLY A 28 -17.94 22.89 1.68
CA GLY A 28 -17.83 21.69 0.89
C GLY A 28 -16.41 21.58 0.38
N ASN A 29 -15.84 20.38 0.53
CA ASN A 29 -14.44 20.04 0.27
C ASN A 29 -13.84 20.97 -0.78
N ARG A 30 -13.00 21.91 -0.31
CA ARG A 30 -12.37 22.90 -1.17
C ARG A 30 -11.27 22.18 -1.93
N GLU A 31 -11.69 21.54 -3.02
CA GLU A 31 -10.87 20.67 -3.83
C GLU A 31 -9.61 21.39 -4.29
N GLU A 32 -8.46 20.77 -4.04
CA GLU A 32 -7.19 21.27 -4.54
C GLU A 32 -7.05 20.96 -6.03
N PRO A 33 -6.53 21.91 -6.83
CA PRO A 33 -6.32 21.73 -8.26
C PRO A 33 -5.19 20.74 -8.56
N TYR A 34 -5.17 20.27 -9.80
CA TYR A 34 -4.02 19.57 -10.38
C TYR A 34 -2.97 20.60 -10.81
N LEU A 35 -1.76 20.45 -10.29
CA LEU A 35 -0.61 21.30 -10.55
C LEU A 35 0.54 20.45 -11.14
N PRO A 36 1.45 21.04 -11.94
CA PRO A 36 2.75 20.41 -12.21
C PRO A 36 3.48 20.03 -10.92
N LEU A 37 4.46 19.12 -11.00
CA LEU A 37 5.22 18.70 -9.82
C LEU A 37 5.88 19.90 -9.13
N SER A 38 5.67 20.01 -7.81
CA SER A 38 6.39 20.95 -6.95
C SER A 38 7.87 20.55 -6.84
N ALA A 39 8.76 21.48 -6.47
CA ALA A 39 10.19 21.17 -6.36
C ALA A 39 10.49 19.95 -5.46
N GLY A 40 9.74 19.77 -4.38
CA GLY A 40 9.84 18.58 -3.51
C GLY A 40 9.35 17.30 -4.18
N LEU A 41 8.26 17.34 -4.95
CA LEU A 41 7.77 16.19 -5.71
C LEU A 41 8.67 15.85 -6.92
N THR A 42 9.34 16.84 -7.51
CA THR A 42 10.36 16.61 -8.55
C THR A 42 11.56 15.87 -7.98
N ALA A 43 12.05 16.23 -6.78
CA ALA A 43 13.12 15.48 -6.11
C ALA A 43 12.71 14.02 -5.80
N GLU A 44 11.47 13.81 -5.33
CA GLU A 44 10.91 12.45 -5.15
C GLU A 44 10.78 11.69 -6.48
N TRP A 45 10.48 12.38 -7.59
CA TRP A 45 10.44 11.80 -8.94
C TRP A 45 11.83 11.42 -9.46
N GLU A 46 12.88 12.19 -9.20
CA GLU A 46 14.26 11.79 -9.50
C GLU A 46 14.65 10.48 -8.80
N LEU A 47 14.29 10.33 -7.52
CA LEU A 47 14.50 9.07 -6.78
C LEU A 47 13.73 7.90 -7.42
N VAL A 48 12.50 8.13 -7.89
CA VAL A 48 11.72 7.12 -8.63
C VAL A 48 12.39 6.76 -9.96
N LYS A 49 12.89 7.74 -10.72
CA LYS A 49 13.63 7.51 -11.97
C LYS A 49 14.88 6.68 -11.72
N GLU A 50 15.68 7.00 -10.72
CA GLU A 50 16.88 6.23 -10.37
C GLU A 50 16.53 4.80 -9.90
N TYR A 51 15.54 4.66 -9.01
CA TYR A 51 15.19 3.41 -8.35
C TYR A 51 14.56 2.36 -9.28
N PHE A 52 13.79 2.79 -10.29
CA PHE A 52 13.19 1.93 -11.32
C PHE A 52 13.92 1.98 -12.67
N GLY A 53 14.93 2.85 -12.81
CA GLY A 53 15.65 3.05 -14.06
C GLY A 53 14.73 3.52 -15.18
N ILE A 54 13.97 4.59 -14.93
CA ILE A 54 13.07 5.18 -15.93
C ILE A 54 13.92 5.97 -16.93
N LYS A 55 13.77 5.67 -18.22
CA LYS A 55 14.45 6.38 -19.32
C LYS A 55 14.03 7.84 -19.39
N GLU A 56 14.98 8.72 -19.71
CA GLU A 56 14.75 10.16 -19.95
C GLU A 56 13.75 10.46 -21.08
N SER A 57 13.47 9.49 -21.96
CA SER A 57 12.43 9.59 -22.99
C SER A 57 10.99 9.56 -22.44
N PHE A 58 10.80 9.35 -21.13
CA PHE A 58 9.51 9.44 -20.49
C PHE A 58 9.03 10.91 -20.41
N PRO A 59 7.78 11.22 -20.83
CA PRO A 59 7.25 12.59 -20.83
C PRO A 59 6.87 13.07 -19.42
N GLU A 60 7.86 13.35 -18.57
CA GLU A 60 7.66 13.78 -17.18
C GLU A 60 6.88 15.10 -17.03
N GLN A 61 6.85 15.94 -18.07
CA GLN A 61 6.06 17.19 -18.09
C GLN A 61 4.54 16.94 -18.10
N GLN A 62 4.12 15.69 -18.31
CA GLN A 62 2.72 15.22 -18.23
C GLN A 62 2.34 14.71 -16.83
N LEU A 63 3.28 14.71 -15.87
CA LEU A 63 3.01 14.39 -14.48
C LEU A 63 2.40 15.59 -13.74
N MET A 64 1.28 15.35 -13.07
CA MET A 64 0.60 16.34 -12.23
C MET A 64 0.27 15.75 -10.86
N ALA A 65 0.32 16.60 -9.84
CA ALA A 65 -0.04 16.27 -8.47
C ALA A 65 -1.24 17.12 -8.03
N ARG A 66 -2.05 16.58 -7.11
CA ARG A 66 -3.19 17.31 -6.54
C ARG A 66 -2.73 17.98 -5.25
N GLY A 67 -2.30 19.24 -5.35
CA GLY A 67 -1.57 19.94 -4.29
C GLY A 67 -0.08 19.60 -4.23
N GLU A 68 0.71 20.46 -3.58
CA GLU A 68 2.18 20.39 -3.55
C GLU A 68 2.74 19.18 -2.78
N GLY A 69 1.97 18.64 -1.83
CA GLY A 69 2.32 17.48 -1.00
C GLY A 69 1.50 16.24 -1.32
N SER A 70 0.92 16.14 -2.52
CA SER A 70 0.00 15.06 -2.87
C SER A 70 0.65 13.68 -2.74
N PRO A 71 0.04 12.70 -2.04
CA PRO A 71 0.55 11.33 -1.99
C PRO A 71 0.33 10.56 -3.29
N ARG A 72 -0.13 11.21 -4.38
CA ARG A 72 -0.49 10.60 -5.66
C ARG A 72 -0.01 11.49 -6.79
N ILE A 73 0.67 10.89 -7.75
CA ILE A 73 1.09 11.54 -8.99
C ILE A 73 0.28 10.91 -10.13
N TYR A 74 -0.28 11.77 -10.97
CA TYR A 74 -1.15 11.42 -12.08
C TYR A 74 -0.46 11.74 -13.40
N PHE A 75 -0.74 10.93 -14.42
CA PHE A 75 -0.25 11.11 -15.78
C PHE A 75 -1.42 11.53 -16.68
N LEU A 76 -1.26 12.66 -17.37
CA LEU A 76 -2.31 13.30 -18.16
C LEU A 76 -1.82 13.60 -19.58
N SER A 77 -2.71 13.59 -20.57
CA SER A 77 -2.34 14.08 -21.90
C SER A 77 -1.98 15.57 -21.86
N SER A 78 -1.04 15.98 -22.72
CA SER A 78 -0.57 17.37 -22.80
C SER A 78 -1.68 18.40 -23.03
N ALA A 79 -2.76 18.02 -23.72
CA ALA A 79 -3.92 18.89 -23.88
C ALA A 79 -4.65 19.12 -22.55
N VAL A 80 -4.91 18.07 -21.77
CA VAL A 80 -5.63 18.16 -20.50
C VAL A 80 -4.77 18.84 -19.44
N SER A 81 -3.47 18.53 -19.34
CA SER A 81 -2.58 19.20 -18.39
C SER A 81 -2.49 20.71 -18.64
N ASN A 82 -2.38 21.13 -19.91
CA ASN A 82 -2.42 22.54 -20.28
C ASN A 82 -3.75 23.22 -19.94
N VAL A 83 -4.89 22.56 -20.17
CA VAL A 83 -6.22 23.11 -19.84
C VAL A 83 -6.38 23.30 -18.33
N LEU A 84 -6.00 22.30 -17.52
CA LEU A 84 -6.06 22.36 -16.06
C LEU A 84 -5.14 23.46 -15.51
N TRP A 85 -3.86 23.47 -15.91
CA TRP A 85 -2.86 24.43 -15.43
C TRP A 85 -3.20 25.89 -15.78
N ARG A 86 -3.69 26.15 -16.99
CA ARG A 86 -4.07 27.52 -17.41
C ARG A 86 -5.37 28.02 -16.77
N ASN A 87 -6.17 27.13 -16.18
CA ASN A 87 -7.49 27.45 -15.63
C ASN A 87 -7.67 26.93 -14.20
N THR A 88 -6.58 26.88 -13.42
CA THR A 88 -6.51 26.42 -12.01
C THR A 88 -7.65 26.96 -11.13
N SER A 89 -8.05 28.23 -11.32
CA SER A 89 -9.16 28.85 -10.58
C SER A 89 -10.53 28.26 -10.91
N ARG A 90 -10.77 27.84 -12.17
CA ARG A 90 -12.03 27.22 -12.62
C ARG A 90 -12.06 25.71 -12.42
N PHE A 91 -10.95 25.01 -12.63
CA PHE A 91 -10.84 23.54 -12.51
C PHE A 91 -10.30 23.04 -11.16
N SER A 92 -10.35 23.87 -10.12
CA SER A 92 -10.10 23.44 -8.74
C SER A 92 -11.00 22.28 -8.30
N LYS A 93 -12.22 22.18 -8.84
CA LYS A 93 -13.23 21.14 -8.54
C LYS A 93 -13.17 19.89 -9.43
N VAL A 94 -12.00 19.54 -9.95
CA VAL A 94 -11.83 18.28 -10.69
C VAL A 94 -11.50 17.18 -9.69
N VAL A 95 -12.41 16.22 -9.53
CA VAL A 95 -12.24 15.11 -8.58
C VAL A 95 -11.27 14.05 -9.12
N ASN A 96 -11.45 13.69 -10.40
CA ASN A 96 -10.72 12.62 -11.10
C ASN A 96 -10.31 13.11 -12.49
N THR A 97 -9.05 12.87 -12.86
CA THR A 97 -8.51 13.11 -14.22
C THR A 97 -7.21 12.33 -14.40
N GLY A 98 -6.88 12.01 -15.65
CA GLY A 98 -5.70 11.23 -16.02
C GLY A 98 -5.68 9.81 -15.45
N ILE A 99 -4.49 9.21 -15.49
CA ILE A 99 -4.21 7.88 -14.95
C ILE A 99 -3.41 8.07 -13.66
N ARG A 100 -3.75 7.36 -12.58
CA ARG A 100 -2.95 7.39 -11.35
C ARG A 100 -1.66 6.60 -11.60
N MET A 101 -0.54 7.32 -11.72
CA MET A 101 0.76 6.76 -12.11
C MET A 101 1.52 6.23 -10.89
N LEU A 102 1.67 7.06 -9.85
CA LEU A 102 2.41 6.71 -8.64
C LEU A 102 1.57 6.98 -7.38
N VAL A 103 1.86 6.24 -6.32
CA VAL A 103 1.33 6.50 -4.96
C VAL A 103 2.44 6.41 -3.90
N LYS A 104 2.48 7.39 -2.98
CA LYS A 104 3.37 7.40 -1.82
C LYS A 104 2.96 6.30 -0.86
N HIS A 105 3.94 5.52 -0.39
CA HIS A 105 3.68 4.20 0.16
C HIS A 105 4.80 3.64 1.05
N ALA A 106 6.07 3.98 0.79
CA ALA A 106 7.17 3.54 1.64
C ALA A 106 7.33 4.44 2.88
N PRO A 107 7.92 3.93 3.99
CA PRO A 107 8.24 4.74 5.16
C PRO A 107 9.29 5.82 4.83
N PRO A 108 9.46 6.87 5.68
CA PRO A 108 10.37 7.99 5.43
C PRO A 108 11.85 7.63 5.23
N ASP A 109 12.25 6.45 5.69
CA ASP A 109 13.64 5.96 5.66
C ASP A 109 13.93 5.13 4.38
N ALA A 110 12.96 5.06 3.45
CA ALA A 110 13.06 4.26 2.24
C ALA A 110 13.79 5.00 1.11
N LYS A 111 14.59 4.26 0.33
CA LYS A 111 15.28 4.77 -0.86
C LYS A 111 14.35 5.35 -1.95
N CYS A 112 13.07 4.99 -1.92
CA CYS A 112 12.05 5.49 -2.84
C CYS A 112 10.69 5.46 -2.14
N HIS A 113 10.03 6.61 -1.99
CA HIS A 113 8.77 6.72 -1.27
C HIS A 113 7.54 6.31 -2.08
N TYR A 114 7.64 6.39 -3.40
CA TYR A 114 6.56 6.11 -4.33
C TYR A 114 6.66 4.72 -4.94
N ARG A 115 5.51 4.11 -5.23
CA ARG A 115 5.39 2.90 -6.06
C ARG A 115 4.54 3.20 -7.30
N PRO A 116 4.79 2.56 -8.45
CA PRO A 116 3.85 2.49 -9.56
C PRO A 116 2.50 1.90 -9.12
N CYS A 117 1.42 2.54 -9.56
CA CYS A 117 0.07 2.02 -9.46
C CYS A 117 -0.22 1.09 -10.64
N GLN A 118 -1.07 0.08 -10.43
CA GLN A 118 -1.40 -0.92 -11.46
C GLN A 118 -1.99 -0.26 -12.73
N GLU A 119 -2.82 0.77 -12.57
CA GLU A 119 -3.38 1.58 -13.67
C GLU A 119 -2.31 2.28 -14.53
N GLY A 120 -1.23 2.76 -13.91
CA GLY A 120 -0.15 3.48 -14.58
C GLY A 120 0.99 2.58 -15.06
N LEU A 121 1.07 1.33 -14.57
CA LEU A 121 2.21 0.45 -14.82
C LEU A 121 2.40 0.16 -16.32
N GLU A 122 1.31 -0.03 -17.07
CA GLU A 122 1.35 -0.23 -18.53
C GLU A 122 2.02 0.93 -19.28
N TRP A 123 1.78 2.17 -18.83
CA TRP A 123 2.35 3.39 -19.40
C TRP A 123 3.79 3.64 -18.96
N LEU A 124 4.17 3.17 -17.78
CA LEU A 124 5.52 3.32 -17.24
C LEU A 124 6.49 2.23 -17.72
N TYR A 125 5.98 1.00 -17.89
CA TYR A 125 6.75 -0.21 -18.18
C TYR A 125 7.71 -0.10 -19.38
N PRO A 126 7.34 0.46 -20.56
CA PRO A 126 8.26 0.63 -21.70
C PRO A 126 9.51 1.47 -21.39
N TYR A 127 9.42 2.32 -20.37
CA TYR A 127 10.48 3.22 -19.92
C TYR A 127 11.29 2.66 -18.74
N MET A 128 10.80 1.64 -18.03
CA MET A 128 11.51 1.01 -16.92
C MET A 128 12.67 0.12 -17.42
N THR A 129 13.75 0.06 -16.64
CA THR A 129 14.92 -0.80 -16.95
C THR A 129 15.44 -1.58 -15.74
N LYS A 130 15.08 -1.18 -14.51
CA LYS A 130 15.46 -1.86 -13.27
C LYS A 130 14.23 -2.47 -12.60
N ARG A 131 14.46 -3.47 -11.73
CA ARG A 131 13.42 -4.13 -10.91
C ARG A 131 12.32 -4.83 -11.73
N LEU A 132 12.62 -5.18 -12.98
CA LEU A 132 11.82 -6.10 -13.78
C LEU A 132 12.30 -7.52 -13.49
N VAL A 133 11.38 -8.45 -13.27
CA VAL A 133 11.66 -9.86 -12.99
C VAL A 133 10.70 -10.70 -13.83
N THR A 134 11.25 -11.67 -14.55
CA THR A 134 10.47 -12.64 -15.33
C THR A 134 10.24 -13.87 -14.46
N VAL A 135 8.97 -14.27 -14.33
CA VAL A 135 8.56 -15.44 -13.53
C VAL A 135 8.04 -16.54 -14.43
N SER A 136 8.21 -17.80 -14.00
CA SER A 136 7.58 -18.95 -14.64
C SER A 136 6.06 -18.96 -14.43
N PHE A 137 5.34 -19.75 -15.23
CA PHE A 137 3.89 -19.92 -15.06
C PHE A 137 3.53 -20.47 -13.67
N ASP A 138 4.34 -21.40 -13.13
CA ASP A 138 4.11 -22.00 -11.82
C ASP A 138 4.31 -20.99 -10.68
N ASP A 139 5.31 -20.11 -10.79
CA ASP A 139 5.53 -19.05 -9.81
C ASP A 139 4.45 -17.96 -9.91
N MET A 140 4.01 -17.63 -11.13
CA MET A 140 2.84 -16.77 -11.37
C MET A 140 1.57 -17.37 -10.75
N ALA A 141 1.36 -18.68 -10.87
CA ALA A 141 0.22 -19.37 -10.27
C ALA A 141 0.24 -19.27 -8.74
N LYS A 142 1.40 -19.50 -8.10
CA LYS A 142 1.59 -19.29 -6.65
C LYS A 142 1.24 -17.84 -6.25
N LEU A 143 1.71 -16.84 -6.99
CA LEU A 143 1.45 -15.42 -6.75
C LEU A 143 -0.04 -15.01 -6.88
N ILE A 144 -0.83 -15.77 -7.64
CA ILE A 144 -2.27 -15.53 -7.81
C ILE A 144 -3.08 -16.26 -6.72
N LEU A 145 -2.68 -17.48 -6.35
CA LEU A 145 -3.38 -18.34 -5.40
C LEU A 145 -3.05 -18.04 -3.93
N GLU A 146 -1.79 -17.79 -3.62
CA GLU A 146 -1.32 -17.50 -2.26
C GLU A 146 -1.34 -15.98 -2.01
N ASP A 147 -1.86 -15.56 -0.84
CA ASP A 147 -1.85 -14.13 -0.48
C ASP A 147 -0.43 -13.59 -0.26
N THR A 148 0.45 -14.38 0.38
CA THR A 148 1.82 -13.99 0.71
C THR A 148 2.85 -15.12 0.52
N PRO A 149 3.09 -15.62 -0.70
CA PRO A 149 4.08 -16.66 -0.96
C PRO A 149 5.48 -16.26 -0.48
N PHE A 150 6.20 -17.20 0.14
CA PHE A 150 7.60 -17.00 0.53
C PHE A 150 8.51 -16.98 -0.70
N MET A 151 9.55 -16.15 -0.69
CA MET A 151 10.54 -16.09 -1.76
C MET A 151 11.17 -17.45 -2.07
N THR A 152 11.35 -18.28 -1.03
CA THR A 152 11.90 -19.63 -1.10
C THR A 152 10.97 -20.66 -1.75
N SER A 153 9.67 -20.37 -1.95
CA SER A 153 8.75 -21.27 -2.67
C SER A 153 8.78 -21.09 -4.19
N PHE A 154 9.43 -20.03 -4.69
CA PHE A 154 9.62 -19.79 -6.12
C PHE A 154 10.73 -20.66 -6.73
N THR A 155 10.76 -20.76 -8.06
CA THR A 155 11.85 -21.44 -8.78
C THR A 155 13.21 -20.75 -8.52
N PRO A 156 14.34 -21.47 -8.60
CA PRO A 156 15.68 -20.89 -8.41
C PRO A 156 15.98 -19.72 -9.34
N GLU A 157 15.47 -19.75 -10.58
CA GLU A 157 15.61 -18.68 -11.58
C GLU A 157 14.91 -17.39 -11.14
N THR A 158 13.69 -17.50 -10.59
CA THR A 158 12.99 -16.38 -9.96
C THR A 158 13.78 -15.90 -8.74
N GLN A 159 14.21 -16.79 -7.84
CA GLN A 159 14.96 -16.42 -6.62
C GLN A 159 16.23 -15.61 -6.92
N ALA A 160 17.04 -16.04 -7.90
CA ALA A 160 18.26 -15.34 -8.31
C ALA A 160 17.99 -13.93 -8.85
N GLN A 161 16.84 -13.69 -9.49
CA GLN A 161 16.43 -12.34 -9.92
C GLN A 161 15.94 -11.47 -8.74
N LEU A 162 15.40 -12.07 -7.68
CA LEU A 162 14.85 -11.35 -6.52
C LEU A 162 15.94 -10.93 -5.51
N GLU A 163 17.00 -11.74 -5.35
CA GLU A 163 18.12 -11.48 -4.42
C GLU A 163 18.75 -10.07 -4.57
N PRO A 164 19.24 -9.63 -5.75
CA PRO A 164 19.91 -8.34 -5.90
C PRO A 164 18.96 -7.14 -5.68
N LEU A 165 17.64 -7.35 -5.69
CA LEU A 165 16.67 -6.28 -5.50
C LEU A 165 16.52 -5.88 -4.02
N GLY A 166 16.87 -6.78 -3.09
CA GLY A 166 16.73 -6.65 -1.61
C GLY A 166 15.30 -6.41 -1.10
N SER A 167 14.37 -6.22 -2.03
CA SER A 167 12.98 -5.80 -1.88
C SER A 167 12.35 -5.93 -3.27
N PRO A 168 11.77 -7.10 -3.59
CA PRO A 168 11.25 -7.34 -4.92
C PRO A 168 9.95 -6.58 -5.12
N MET A 169 9.88 -5.79 -6.20
CA MET A 169 8.63 -5.20 -6.66
C MET A 169 8.20 -5.91 -7.95
N LEU A 170 7.73 -7.15 -7.79
CA LEU A 170 7.07 -7.86 -8.88
C LEU A 170 5.65 -7.29 -9.09
N ALA A 171 5.30 -6.93 -10.33
CA ALA A 171 3.94 -6.57 -10.77
C ALA A 171 3.07 -5.84 -9.72
N CYS A 172 3.51 -4.64 -9.30
CA CYS A 172 2.98 -3.94 -8.13
C CYS A 172 2.91 -4.86 -6.90
N GLY A 173 4.01 -5.04 -6.15
CA GLY A 173 4.06 -5.96 -5.00
C GLY A 173 4.81 -5.42 -3.78
N TRP A 174 4.36 -5.79 -2.57
CA TRP A 174 4.92 -5.35 -1.26
C TRP A 174 4.21 -6.09 -0.11
N LYS A 175 4.86 -6.56 0.98
CA LYS A 175 6.30 -6.69 1.31
C LYS A 175 6.45 -7.62 2.53
N ALA A 176 7.44 -8.50 2.50
CA ALA A 176 8.23 -8.82 3.68
C ALA A 176 9.72 -8.95 3.29
N ARG A 177 10.59 -9.24 4.27
CA ARG A 177 11.99 -9.62 4.00
C ARG A 177 12.10 -11.00 3.34
N THR A 178 11.01 -11.78 3.37
CA THR A 178 10.95 -13.20 2.98
C THR A 178 9.74 -13.56 2.14
N SER A 179 8.80 -12.64 1.85
CA SER A 179 7.58 -12.94 1.08
C SER A 179 7.23 -11.85 0.06
N ALA A 180 6.55 -12.28 -1.01
CA ALA A 180 5.95 -11.43 -2.02
C ALA A 180 4.43 -11.35 -1.79
N HIS A 181 3.79 -10.27 -2.20
CA HIS A 181 2.33 -10.12 -2.18
C HIS A 181 1.93 -9.24 -3.36
N LEU A 182 0.99 -9.73 -4.17
CA LEU A 182 0.51 -9.08 -5.39
C LEU A 182 -0.52 -7.98 -5.07
N LEU A 183 -0.24 -6.71 -5.37
CA LEU A 183 -1.16 -5.56 -5.14
C LEU A 183 -2.23 -5.44 -6.22
N VAL A 184 -2.80 -6.59 -6.58
CA VAL A 184 -3.93 -6.75 -7.49
C VAL A 184 -5.16 -7.02 -6.63
N ASP A 185 -6.30 -6.43 -7.01
CA ASP A 185 -7.54 -6.58 -6.26
C ASP A 185 -8.02 -8.05 -6.17
N LYS A 186 -8.73 -8.39 -5.08
CA LYS A 186 -9.23 -9.74 -4.82
C LYS A 186 -10.17 -10.25 -5.92
N HIS A 187 -10.94 -9.36 -6.57
CA HIS A 187 -11.78 -9.75 -7.71
C HIS A 187 -10.93 -10.07 -8.94
N ALA A 188 -9.91 -9.26 -9.24
CA ALA A 188 -8.99 -9.51 -10.34
C ALA A 188 -8.20 -10.81 -10.15
N ARG A 189 -7.69 -11.10 -8.95
CA ARG A 189 -7.04 -12.39 -8.65
C ARG A 189 -7.98 -13.58 -8.86
N LYS A 190 -9.24 -13.49 -8.42
CA LYS A 190 -10.26 -14.53 -8.67
C LYS A 190 -10.54 -14.71 -10.16
N SER A 191 -10.66 -13.62 -10.92
CA SER A 191 -10.83 -13.66 -12.37
C SER A 191 -9.64 -14.32 -13.08
N TRP A 192 -8.41 -14.06 -12.63
CA TRP A 192 -7.20 -14.69 -13.18
C TRP A 192 -7.10 -16.17 -12.79
N SER A 193 -7.40 -16.54 -11.54
CA SER A 193 -7.49 -17.95 -11.13
C SER A 193 -8.50 -18.72 -11.99
N PHE A 194 -9.66 -18.14 -12.28
CA PHE A 194 -10.62 -18.75 -13.20
C PHE A 194 -10.10 -18.83 -14.65
N LEU A 195 -9.57 -17.72 -15.20
CA LEU A 195 -9.06 -17.64 -16.58
C LEU A 195 -7.94 -18.65 -16.85
N PHE A 196 -7.01 -18.81 -15.90
CA PHE A 196 -5.89 -19.74 -15.98
C PHE A 196 -6.21 -21.14 -15.41
N SER A 197 -7.47 -21.40 -15.03
CA SER A 197 -7.92 -22.67 -14.44
C SER A 197 -7.11 -23.14 -13.21
N LEU A 198 -6.60 -22.19 -12.43
CA LEU A 198 -5.78 -22.44 -11.26
C LEU A 198 -6.64 -22.93 -10.08
N LYS A 199 -6.36 -24.14 -9.61
CA LYS A 199 -6.95 -24.68 -8.38
C LYS A 199 -6.12 -24.24 -7.17
N PRO A 200 -6.73 -23.83 -6.05
CA PRO A 200 -6.02 -23.72 -4.78
C PRO A 200 -5.34 -25.04 -4.44
N ALA A 201 -4.12 -25.00 -3.92
CA ALA A 201 -3.50 -26.19 -3.36
C ALA A 201 -4.38 -26.72 -2.23
N GLU A 202 -4.70 -28.01 -2.25
CA GLU A 202 -5.47 -28.63 -1.17
C GLU A 202 -4.63 -28.59 0.11
N THR A 203 -5.03 -27.75 1.06
CA THR A 203 -4.42 -27.74 2.39
C THR A 203 -4.71 -29.07 3.05
N THR A 204 -3.75 -29.99 3.00
CA THR A 204 -3.77 -31.21 3.81
C THR A 204 -3.78 -30.80 5.26
N ALA A 205 -4.96 -30.79 5.87
CA ALA A 205 -5.11 -30.53 7.29
C ALA A 205 -4.41 -31.64 8.06
N THR A 206 -3.20 -31.36 8.54
CA THR A 206 -2.50 -32.24 9.47
C THR A 206 -3.31 -32.30 10.75
N THR A 207 -4.18 -33.30 10.86
CA THR A 207 -4.90 -33.63 12.09
C THR A 207 -3.88 -33.91 13.19
N SER A 208 -3.65 -32.91 14.04
CA SER A 208 -2.91 -33.09 15.27
C SER A 208 -3.73 -33.97 16.21
N THR A 209 -3.51 -35.29 16.13
CA THR A 209 -4.03 -36.24 17.11
C THR A 209 -3.32 -35.96 18.43
N ALA A 210 -4.02 -35.28 19.34
CA ALA A 210 -3.55 -35.04 20.69
C ALA A 210 -3.41 -36.37 21.44
N VAL A 211 -2.19 -36.89 21.52
CA VAL A 211 -1.85 -37.98 22.45
C VAL A 211 -1.65 -37.35 23.83
N ALA A 212 -2.57 -37.65 24.74
CA ALA A 212 -2.40 -37.34 26.15
C ALA A 212 -1.24 -38.16 26.73
N GLY A 213 -0.33 -37.49 27.43
CA GLY A 213 0.76 -38.11 28.19
C GLY A 213 0.94 -37.36 29.50
N GLU A 214 0.81 -38.06 30.62
CA GLU A 214 0.77 -37.48 31.96
C GLU A 214 2.07 -36.78 32.36
N ALA A 215 1.93 -35.66 33.05
CA ALA A 215 3.03 -35.08 33.83
C ALA A 215 3.11 -35.80 35.18
N THR A 216 4.22 -36.48 35.46
CA THR A 216 4.59 -36.90 36.83
C THR A 216 5.86 -36.17 37.23
N THR A 217 5.77 -35.41 38.32
CA THR A 217 6.90 -34.76 38.99
C THR A 217 7.72 -35.79 39.77
N THR A 218 9.02 -35.52 39.96
CA THR A 218 9.66 -35.19 41.27
C THR A 218 11.16 -35.55 41.25
N ALA A 219 11.92 -34.83 42.09
CA ALA A 219 13.20 -35.20 42.72
C ALA A 219 14.50 -34.64 42.11
N GLU A 220 15.16 -33.85 42.96
CA GLU A 220 16.56 -33.41 42.86
C GLU A 220 17.53 -34.60 43.00
N SER A 221 18.75 -34.44 42.48
CA SER A 221 19.93 -34.48 43.35
C SER A 221 21.16 -33.91 42.66
N SER A 222 22.02 -33.29 43.46
CA SER A 222 23.26 -32.66 43.04
C SER A 222 24.43 -33.64 43.05
N SER A 223 25.46 -33.36 42.26
CA SER A 223 26.84 -33.55 42.73
C SER A 223 27.78 -32.55 42.04
N VAL A 224 28.87 -32.26 42.73
CA VAL A 224 29.79 -31.13 42.52
C VAL A 224 31.19 -31.66 42.16
N ALA A 225 32.08 -30.76 41.73
CA ALA A 225 33.55 -30.88 41.64
C ALA A 225 34.16 -31.38 40.32
N THR A 226 35.38 -30.97 39.91
CA THR A 226 36.22 -29.79 40.27
C THR A 226 37.35 -29.64 39.22
N THR A 227 37.60 -28.39 38.84
CA THR A 227 38.85 -27.73 38.39
C THR A 227 40.16 -28.52 38.15
N SER A 228 40.79 -28.32 36.98
CA SER A 228 42.20 -27.89 36.77
C SER A 228 42.48 -27.82 35.24
N SER A 229 43.12 -26.84 34.60
CA SER A 229 44.15 -25.80 34.90
C SER A 229 45.52 -26.14 34.31
N SER A 230 46.22 -25.10 33.80
CA SER A 230 47.58 -25.06 33.18
C SER A 230 47.67 -25.41 31.68
N GLU A 231 48.59 -24.86 30.86
CA GLU A 231 49.48 -23.66 30.92
C GLU A 231 49.84 -23.31 29.45
N ALA A 232 49.78 -22.03 29.02
CA ALA A 232 50.89 -21.06 28.94
C ALA A 232 52.07 -21.41 28.01
N GLY A 233 52.40 -20.48 27.09
CA GLY A 233 53.57 -20.50 26.20
C GLY A 233 53.24 -20.28 24.72
N SER A 234 53.88 -19.44 23.90
CA SER A 234 54.61 -18.16 24.00
C SER A 234 55.35 -17.99 22.66
N THR A 235 55.45 -16.76 22.15
CA THR A 235 56.47 -16.22 21.20
C THR A 235 56.47 -16.56 19.69
N ASP A 236 56.58 -15.47 18.91
CA ASP A 236 57.23 -15.25 17.60
C ASP A 236 56.99 -16.18 16.39
N GLN A 237 56.32 -15.65 15.35
CA GLN A 237 56.98 -14.89 14.25
C GLN A 237 55.99 -13.98 13.51
#